data_AF-A0A496ZPZ2-F1
#
_entry.id   AF-A0A496ZPZ2-F1
#
_cell.length_a   1.000
_cell.length_b   1.000
_cell.length_c   1.000
_cell.angle_alpha   90.00
_cell.angle_beta   90.00
_cell.angle_gamma   90.00
#
_symmetry.space_group_name_H-M   'P 1'
#
loop_
_entity.id
_entity.type
_entity.pdbx_description
1 polymer ?
#
loop_
_entity_poly.entity_id
_entity_poly.type
_entity_poly.pdbx_seq_one_letter_code
_entity_poly.pdbx_strand_id
1 'polypeptide(L)'
;MKKILFILFIMLNVSLTAQVVFVPLSHPIYNYLERLEVKGIVKDLVISTKPISRKYVGEILRGIDKDKLTSVEFNEYEKYTSEFSETHNEKGHIFKYNYKYAVMYFDPIFQFDYDINKSNDDNEDENGKRLKGGAKVYGYFADKIGYYFEGANNYEKNNVRELKNWDNQEQGIGELDQGKYYSQVTAYASLSTKYIDFIFGRFSNYWGDGETGTLPLSNKAPSYNQFMIKADYFDKIKLTYFHASLFSDEWDSSRVYFIRWNAGADSFPRRFYKNKYLAAHRLEIIAFDNFSIAFNELAYYGERDFDWSYLNPIMFYWAAKNYTKDTDNLQIGMDCKWRPLNKVKLYGGFLIDE
;
A
#
# COMPACT_ATOMS: atom_id res chain seq x y z
N MET A 1 49.45 -7.90 7.07
CA MET A 1 48.10 -7.47 7.46
C MET A 1 47.63 -6.38 6.50
N LYS A 2 46.57 -6.68 5.73
CA LYS A 2 45.64 -5.79 5.01
C LYS A 2 45.02 -6.60 3.87
N LYS A 3 44.08 -7.47 4.26
CA LYS A 3 43.04 -7.99 3.37
C LYS A 3 41.74 -7.33 3.80
N ILE A 4 40.76 -7.33 2.87
CA ILE A 4 39.35 -6.97 3.03
C ILE A 4 39.06 -5.49 2.72
N LEU A 5 38.72 -5.20 1.46
CA LEU A 5 37.33 -4.97 1.06
C LEU A 5 37.28 -4.88 -0.48
N PHE A 6 37.12 -6.01 -1.16
CA PHE A 6 36.74 -6.02 -2.57
C PHE A 6 35.23 -6.22 -2.59
N ILE A 7 34.47 -5.12 -2.59
CA ILE A 7 33.04 -5.18 -2.86
C ILE A 7 32.91 -5.60 -4.31
N LEU A 8 32.45 -6.83 -4.48
CA LEU A 8 32.19 -7.48 -5.76
C LEU A 8 30.97 -6.78 -6.38
N PHE A 9 31.22 -5.71 -7.12
CA PHE A 9 30.22 -5.09 -7.99
C PHE A 9 30.05 -6.00 -9.21
N ILE A 10 29.31 -7.11 -9.06
CA ILE A 10 28.87 -7.91 -10.20
C ILE A 10 27.83 -7.07 -10.96
N MET A 11 28.34 -6.34 -11.95
CA MET A 11 27.58 -5.81 -13.06
C MET A 11 27.11 -6.97 -13.93
N LEU A 12 26.01 -7.60 -13.52
CA LEU A 12 25.20 -8.44 -14.38
C LEU A 12 24.51 -7.53 -15.40
N ASN A 13 25.10 -7.47 -16.60
CA ASN A 13 24.43 -7.04 -17.83
C ASN A 13 23.36 -8.08 -18.18
N VAL A 14 22.22 -7.98 -17.51
CA VAL A 14 20.98 -8.65 -17.90
C VAL A 14 20.02 -7.53 -18.23
N SER A 15 19.37 -7.61 -19.39
CA SER A 15 18.23 -6.77 -19.75
C SER A 15 17.16 -6.99 -18.68
N LEU A 16 17.18 -6.13 -17.66
CA LEU A 16 16.28 -6.11 -16.53
C LEU A 16 15.19 -5.13 -16.89
N THR A 17 13.95 -5.59 -17.00
CA THR A 17 12.76 -4.73 -17.16
C THR A 17 11.90 -4.81 -15.91
N ALA A 18 12.52 -4.95 -14.75
CA ALA A 18 11.81 -5.01 -13.49
C ALA A 18 11.94 -3.63 -12.85
N GLN A 19 10.84 -2.89 -12.81
CA GLN A 19 10.72 -1.67 -12.02
C GLN A 19 9.35 -1.65 -11.36
N VAL A 20 9.33 -1.29 -10.07
CA VAL A 20 8.10 -1.26 -9.28
C VAL A 20 7.80 0.18 -8.89
N VAL A 21 6.88 0.79 -9.61
CA VAL A 21 6.06 1.88 -9.07
C VAL A 21 4.68 1.30 -8.87
N PHE A 22 4.14 1.43 -7.67
CA PHE A 22 2.84 0.92 -7.30
C PHE A 22 1.69 1.80 -7.79
N VAL A 23 0.56 1.17 -8.05
CA VAL A 23 -0.71 1.84 -8.27
C VAL A 23 -1.35 2.16 -6.91
N PRO A 24 -1.71 3.43 -6.62
CA PRO A 24 -2.38 3.80 -5.38
C PRO A 24 -3.66 2.98 -5.16
N LEU A 25 -3.91 2.53 -3.93
CA LEU A 25 -5.06 1.66 -3.61
C LEU A 25 -6.43 2.25 -3.99
N SER A 26 -6.54 3.57 -4.07
CA SER A 26 -7.74 4.30 -4.50
C SER A 26 -7.95 4.34 -6.01
N HIS A 27 -7.01 3.83 -6.81
CA HIS A 27 -7.08 3.94 -8.27
C HIS A 27 -8.20 3.07 -8.84
N PRO A 28 -9.07 3.58 -9.73
CA PRO A 28 -10.24 2.85 -10.24
C PRO A 28 -9.89 1.65 -11.14
N ILE A 29 -8.61 1.50 -11.51
CA ILE A 29 -8.14 0.34 -12.27
C ILE A 29 -8.39 -0.98 -11.54
N TYR A 30 -8.33 -1.01 -10.21
CA TYR A 30 -8.60 -2.24 -9.46
C TYR A 30 -10.01 -2.75 -9.75
N ASN A 31 -11.02 -1.88 -9.62
CA ASN A 31 -12.42 -2.22 -9.90
C ASN A 31 -12.65 -2.60 -11.37
N TYR A 32 -11.93 -1.95 -12.30
CA TYR A 32 -11.99 -2.30 -13.72
C TYR A 32 -11.46 -3.72 -13.98
N LEU A 33 -10.27 -4.05 -13.47
CA LEU A 33 -9.65 -5.37 -13.65
C LEU A 33 -10.47 -6.47 -12.97
N GLU A 34 -10.95 -6.24 -11.74
CA GLU A 34 -11.81 -7.19 -11.04
C GLU A 34 -13.11 -7.46 -11.81
N ARG A 35 -13.73 -6.43 -12.38
CA ARG A 35 -14.93 -6.59 -13.22
C ARG A 35 -14.65 -7.46 -14.45
N LEU A 36 -13.53 -7.25 -15.13
CA LEU A 36 -13.15 -8.05 -16.29
C LEU A 36 -12.77 -9.49 -15.92
N GLU A 37 -12.17 -9.70 -14.75
CA GLU A 37 -11.89 -11.03 -14.20
C GLU A 37 -13.18 -11.80 -13.92
N VAL A 38 -14.16 -11.15 -13.30
CA VAL A 38 -15.48 -11.70 -13.00
C VAL A 38 -16.21 -12.09 -14.30
N LYS A 39 -16.07 -11.31 -15.37
CA LYS A 39 -16.63 -11.63 -16.69
C LYS A 39 -15.89 -12.76 -17.42
N GLY A 40 -14.73 -13.19 -16.92
CA GLY A 40 -13.88 -14.20 -17.58
C GLY A 40 -13.11 -13.66 -18.80
N ILE A 41 -13.00 -12.33 -18.93
CA ILE A 41 -12.23 -11.68 -19.99
C ILE A 41 -10.75 -11.67 -19.62
N VAL A 42 -10.46 -11.31 -18.37
CA VAL A 42 -9.14 -11.49 -17.77
C VAL A 42 -9.14 -12.81 -17.01
N LYS A 43 -8.14 -13.66 -17.28
CA LYS A 43 -7.90 -14.89 -16.54
C LYS A 43 -6.70 -14.69 -15.62
N ASP A 44 -6.62 -15.51 -14.57
CA ASP A 44 -5.45 -15.56 -13.68
C ASP A 44 -5.08 -14.20 -13.08
N LEU A 45 -6.07 -13.39 -12.72
CA LEU A 45 -5.84 -12.08 -12.12
C LEU A 45 -5.46 -12.24 -10.64
N VAL A 46 -4.21 -11.89 -10.34
CA VAL A 46 -3.63 -12.06 -9.01
C VAL A 46 -3.36 -10.70 -8.38
N ILE A 47 -4.44 -10.09 -7.89
CA ILE A 47 -4.44 -8.76 -7.27
C ILE A 47 -5.00 -8.77 -5.85
N SER A 48 -5.14 -9.94 -5.22
CA SER A 48 -5.56 -10.06 -3.82
C SER A 48 -4.50 -9.52 -2.85
N THR A 49 -3.26 -9.34 -3.32
CA THR A 49 -2.17 -8.69 -2.59
C THR A 49 -1.85 -7.33 -3.23
N LYS A 50 -2.38 -6.25 -2.65
CA LYS A 50 -2.22 -4.87 -3.12
C LYS A 50 -1.25 -4.10 -2.20
N PRO A 51 -0.52 -3.09 -2.72
CA PRO A 51 -0.65 -2.55 -4.08
C PRO A 51 0.08 -3.39 -5.14
N ILE A 52 -0.41 -3.30 -6.38
CA ILE A 52 0.23 -3.92 -7.56
C ILE A 52 1.04 -2.90 -8.34
N SER A 53 2.03 -3.36 -9.11
CA SER A 53 2.87 -2.47 -9.89
C SER A 53 2.13 -1.94 -11.14
N ARG A 54 2.46 -0.70 -11.55
CA ARG A 54 2.00 -0.11 -12.81
C ARG A 54 2.35 -0.99 -14.01
N LYS A 55 3.53 -1.63 -13.96
CA LYS A 55 3.99 -2.59 -14.97
C LYS A 55 3.06 -3.80 -15.07
N TYR A 56 2.69 -4.43 -13.94
CA TYR A 56 1.80 -5.59 -13.91
C TYR A 56 0.42 -5.25 -14.47
N VAL A 57 -0.11 -4.05 -14.16
CA VAL A 57 -1.34 -3.55 -14.79
C VAL A 57 -1.19 -3.46 -16.31
N GLY A 58 -0.12 -2.86 -16.81
CA GLY A 58 0.14 -2.75 -18.25
C GLY A 58 0.28 -4.11 -18.94
N GLU A 59 0.81 -5.13 -18.26
CA GLU A 59 0.87 -6.53 -18.74
C GLU A 59 -0.53 -7.14 -18.88
N ILE A 60 -1.38 -6.97 -17.87
CA ILE A 60 -2.77 -7.46 -17.91
C ILE A 60 -3.54 -6.77 -19.03
N LEU A 61 -3.44 -5.44 -19.15
CA LEU A 61 -4.16 -4.68 -20.18
C LEU A 61 -3.76 -5.12 -21.60
N ARG A 62 -2.49 -5.46 -21.85
CA ARG A 62 -2.04 -5.97 -23.15
C ARG A 62 -2.66 -7.32 -23.52
N GLY A 63 -3.04 -8.12 -22.53
CA GLY A 63 -3.67 -9.44 -22.72
C GLY A 63 -5.19 -9.40 -22.93
N ILE A 64 -5.84 -8.23 -22.85
CA ILE A 64 -7.29 -8.13 -22.95
C ILE A 64 -7.76 -8.30 -24.40
N ASP A 65 -8.68 -9.25 -24.60
CA ASP A 65 -9.44 -9.41 -25.84
C ASP A 65 -10.51 -8.31 -25.97
N LYS A 66 -10.22 -7.33 -26.82
CA LYS A 66 -11.03 -6.11 -27.00
C LYS A 66 -12.43 -6.39 -27.54
N ASP A 67 -12.61 -7.47 -28.30
CA ASP A 67 -13.90 -7.80 -28.93
C ASP A 67 -14.95 -8.26 -27.90
N LYS A 68 -14.51 -8.60 -26.68
CA LYS A 68 -15.39 -8.98 -25.56
C LYS A 68 -15.78 -7.79 -24.67
N LEU A 69 -15.26 -6.60 -24.94
CA LEU A 69 -15.56 -5.39 -24.17
C LEU A 69 -16.86 -4.74 -24.64
N THR A 70 -17.64 -4.22 -23.70
CA THR A 70 -18.71 -3.28 -24.00
C THR A 70 -18.12 -1.92 -24.40
N SER A 71 -18.90 -1.05 -25.04
CA SER A 71 -18.43 0.29 -25.42
C SER A 71 -17.90 1.11 -24.23
N VAL A 72 -18.49 0.94 -23.04
CA VAL A 72 -18.04 1.62 -21.81
C VAL A 72 -16.70 1.05 -21.35
N GLU A 73 -16.57 -0.27 -21.29
CA GLU A 73 -15.33 -0.94 -20.88
C GLU A 73 -14.18 -0.71 -21.87
N PHE A 74 -14.50 -0.54 -23.15
CA PHE A 74 -13.53 -0.19 -24.18
C PHE A 74 -13.02 1.26 -24.01
N ASN A 75 -13.89 2.21 -23.66
CA ASN A 75 -13.46 3.57 -23.35
C ASN A 75 -12.56 3.62 -22.10
N GLU A 76 -12.91 2.85 -21.06
CA GLU A 76 -12.04 2.68 -19.89
C GLU A 76 -10.71 2.01 -20.25
N TYR A 77 -10.75 0.95 -21.08
CA TYR A 77 -9.58 0.25 -21.60
C TYR A 77 -8.61 1.22 -22.28
N GLU A 78 -9.09 2.06 -23.18
CA GLU A 78 -8.26 3.04 -23.91
C GLU A 78 -7.63 4.06 -22.95
N LYS A 79 -8.41 4.56 -21.98
CA LYS A 79 -7.91 5.45 -20.93
C LYS A 79 -6.77 4.80 -20.13
N TYR A 80 -7.01 3.59 -19.61
CA TYR A 80 -6.02 2.90 -18.77
C TYR A 80 -4.81 2.43 -19.57
N THR A 81 -4.99 1.98 -20.80
CA THR A 81 -3.86 1.59 -21.66
C THR A 81 -2.98 2.80 -21.99
N SER A 82 -3.56 4.00 -22.13
CA SER A 82 -2.81 5.24 -22.29
C SER A 82 -1.99 5.58 -21.04
N GLU A 83 -2.58 5.44 -19.85
CA GLU A 83 -1.94 5.70 -18.56
C GLU A 83 -0.83 4.68 -18.22
N PHE A 84 -1.11 3.40 -18.41
CA PHE A 84 -0.20 2.28 -18.08
C PHE A 84 0.51 1.75 -19.34
N SER A 85 0.69 2.60 -20.36
CA SER A 85 1.42 2.27 -21.59
C SER A 85 2.88 1.91 -21.29
N GLU A 86 3.60 1.41 -22.30
CA GLU A 86 5.00 0.95 -22.20
C GLU A 86 5.80 1.75 -21.18
N THR A 87 6.51 1.03 -20.30
CA THR A 87 7.28 1.63 -19.21
C THR A 87 8.15 2.74 -19.80
N HIS A 88 8.06 3.96 -19.23
CA HIS A 88 8.69 5.21 -19.71
C HIS A 88 7.91 6.03 -20.77
N ASN A 89 6.75 5.56 -21.24
CA ASN A 89 5.93 6.26 -22.23
C ASN A 89 4.48 6.53 -21.82
N GLU A 90 4.23 6.53 -20.50
CA GLU A 90 2.94 6.90 -19.91
C GLU A 90 2.45 8.27 -20.38
N LYS A 91 1.14 8.37 -20.69
CA LYS A 91 0.43 9.57 -21.13
C LYS A 91 -0.56 10.02 -20.05
N GLY A 92 -1.00 11.28 -20.13
CA GLY A 92 -1.98 11.84 -19.19
C GLY A 92 -1.36 12.56 -17.98
N HIS A 93 -0.04 12.77 -17.99
CA HIS A 93 0.66 13.56 -16.99
C HIS A 93 0.78 15.02 -17.42
N ILE A 94 0.74 15.93 -16.45
CA ILE A 94 0.88 17.37 -16.73
C ILE A 94 2.32 17.69 -17.13
N PHE A 95 3.29 17.11 -16.44
CA PHE A 95 4.71 17.27 -16.77
C PHE A 95 5.40 15.91 -16.86
N LYS A 96 6.16 15.72 -17.95
CA LYS A 96 7.04 14.57 -18.17
C LYS A 96 8.44 15.05 -18.47
N TYR A 97 9.41 14.54 -17.74
CA TYR A 97 10.83 14.83 -17.95
C TYR A 97 11.59 13.53 -18.23
N ASN A 98 12.32 13.49 -19.35
CA ASN A 98 13.15 12.35 -19.75
C ASN A 98 14.61 12.78 -19.83
N TYR A 99 15.51 12.07 -19.16
CA TYR A 99 16.94 12.33 -19.20
C TYR A 99 17.76 11.03 -19.13
N LYS A 100 18.37 10.64 -20.26
CA LYS A 100 19.22 9.44 -20.41
C LYS A 100 18.56 8.16 -19.88
N TYR A 101 18.72 7.90 -18.59
CA TYR A 101 18.23 6.71 -17.88
C TYR A 101 17.12 7.04 -16.89
N ALA A 102 16.69 8.30 -16.78
CA ALA A 102 15.69 8.75 -15.83
C ALA A 102 14.43 9.22 -16.55
N VAL A 103 13.28 8.83 -16.03
CA VAL A 103 11.98 9.40 -16.42
C VAL A 103 11.26 9.84 -15.17
N MET A 104 10.72 11.05 -15.20
CA MET A 104 9.93 11.63 -14.13
C MET A 104 8.59 12.11 -14.66
N TYR A 105 7.54 11.81 -13.91
CA TYR A 105 6.20 12.33 -14.08
C TYR A 105 5.88 13.21 -12.88
N PHE A 106 5.28 14.38 -13.13
CA PHE A 106 4.84 15.31 -12.11
C PHE A 106 3.41 15.77 -12.41
N ASP A 107 2.54 15.61 -11.42
CA ASP A 107 1.13 15.97 -11.47
C ASP A 107 0.77 16.80 -10.22
N PRO A 108 0.42 18.09 -10.34
CA PRO A 108 -0.17 18.83 -9.23
C PRO A 108 -1.54 18.25 -8.83
N ILE A 109 -1.85 18.30 -7.54
CA ILE A 109 -3.12 17.85 -6.97
C ILE A 109 -3.84 19.06 -6.40
N PHE A 110 -5.03 19.33 -6.92
CA PHE A 110 -5.99 20.27 -6.35
C PHE A 110 -7.37 19.63 -6.39
N GLN A 111 -8.02 19.54 -5.23
CA GLN A 111 -9.35 18.94 -5.11
C GLN A 111 -10.18 19.74 -4.11
N PHE A 112 -11.44 19.94 -4.47
CA PHE A 112 -12.48 20.52 -3.63
C PHE A 112 -13.66 19.56 -3.59
N ASP A 113 -14.01 19.12 -2.41
CA ASP A 113 -15.15 18.23 -2.17
C ASP A 113 -16.23 18.96 -1.36
N TYR A 114 -17.49 18.74 -1.75
CA TYR A 114 -18.67 19.21 -1.02
C TYR A 114 -19.64 18.04 -0.89
N ASP A 115 -19.78 17.52 0.32
CA ASP A 115 -20.60 16.35 0.64
C ASP A 115 -21.91 16.80 1.25
N ILE A 116 -23.04 16.41 0.65
CA ILE A 116 -24.36 16.64 1.24
C ILE A 116 -24.66 15.46 2.16
N ASN A 117 -24.51 15.66 3.46
CA ASN A 117 -24.65 14.60 4.45
C ASN A 117 -25.19 15.12 5.78
N LYS A 118 -25.67 14.18 6.61
CA LYS A 118 -26.15 14.42 7.97
C LYS A 118 -25.30 13.64 8.96
N SER A 119 -24.98 14.27 10.10
CA SER A 119 -24.26 13.61 11.18
C SER A 119 -25.19 12.80 12.08
N ASN A 120 -24.61 11.82 12.80
CA ASN A 120 -25.21 11.23 13.98
C ASN A 120 -24.92 12.03 15.25
N ASP A 121 -23.93 12.93 15.21
CA ASP A 121 -23.60 13.83 16.31
C ASP A 121 -24.33 15.16 16.12
N ASP A 122 -25.18 15.51 17.07
CA ASP A 122 -25.95 16.77 17.09
C ASP A 122 -25.03 18.01 17.20
N ASN A 123 -23.75 17.84 17.53
CA ASN A 123 -22.77 18.92 17.64
C ASN A 123 -21.98 19.20 16.34
N GLU A 124 -22.11 18.34 15.32
CA GLU A 124 -21.41 18.54 14.05
C GLU A 124 -22.32 19.20 13.01
N ASP A 125 -21.80 20.22 12.35
CA ASP A 125 -22.49 20.90 11.26
C ASP A 125 -22.81 19.92 10.10
N GLU A 126 -24.01 20.04 9.53
CA GLU A 126 -24.38 19.31 8.32
C GLU A 126 -23.50 19.70 7.12
N ASN A 127 -23.35 18.76 6.19
CA ASN A 127 -22.54 18.84 4.97
C ASN A 127 -21.03 18.93 5.23
N GLY A 128 -20.26 18.10 4.53
CA GLY A 128 -18.80 18.11 4.58
C GLY A 128 -18.17 19.03 3.53
N LYS A 129 -17.04 19.67 3.88
CA LYS A 129 -16.20 20.40 2.92
C LYS A 129 -14.76 19.95 3.07
N ARG A 130 -14.11 19.63 1.95
CA ARG A 130 -12.67 19.34 1.91
C ARG A 130 -11.97 20.18 0.86
N LEU A 131 -10.82 20.73 1.24
CA LEU A 131 -9.84 21.30 0.33
C LEU A 131 -8.56 20.47 0.43
N LYS A 132 -8.06 20.01 -0.72
CA LYS A 132 -6.81 19.24 -0.83
C LYS A 132 -5.88 19.91 -1.83
N GLY A 133 -4.64 20.13 -1.42
CA GLY A 133 -3.58 20.71 -2.25
C GLY A 133 -2.28 19.93 -2.09
N GLY A 134 -1.64 19.57 -3.20
CA GLY A 134 -0.46 18.72 -3.17
C GLY A 134 0.17 18.47 -4.53
N ALA A 135 0.99 17.44 -4.60
CA ALA A 135 1.59 16.97 -5.84
C ALA A 135 1.93 15.48 -5.76
N LYS A 136 1.93 14.85 -6.94
CA LYS A 136 2.41 13.50 -7.17
C LYS A 136 3.61 13.55 -8.10
N VAL A 137 4.69 12.90 -7.71
CA VAL A 137 5.92 12.76 -8.47
C VAL A 137 6.32 11.30 -8.45
N TYR A 138 6.52 10.71 -9.60
CA TYR A 138 7.06 9.36 -9.66
C TYR A 138 7.85 9.15 -10.92
N GLY A 139 8.57 8.05 -10.98
CA GLY A 139 9.39 7.77 -12.11
C GLY A 139 10.32 6.61 -11.89
N TYR A 140 11.26 6.53 -12.81
CA TYR A 140 12.17 5.41 -12.92
C TYR A 140 13.58 5.95 -13.14
N PHE A 141 14.56 5.32 -12.50
CA PHE A 141 15.97 5.53 -12.74
C PHE A 141 16.61 4.21 -13.16
N ALA A 142 17.20 4.23 -14.35
CA ALA A 142 17.44 3.06 -15.16
C ALA A 142 16.19 2.16 -15.22
N ASP A 143 16.39 0.88 -15.50
CA ASP A 143 15.32 -0.13 -15.49
C ASP A 143 15.34 -0.96 -14.19
N LYS A 144 15.76 -0.35 -13.07
CA LYS A 144 15.93 -1.05 -11.78
C LYS A 144 15.38 -0.32 -10.58
N ILE A 145 15.35 1.01 -10.61
CA ILE A 145 14.95 1.82 -9.48
C ILE A 145 13.65 2.53 -9.82
N GLY A 146 12.61 2.29 -9.03
CA GLY A 146 11.39 3.09 -9.03
C GLY A 146 11.43 4.09 -7.88
N TYR A 147 10.85 5.26 -8.08
CA TYR A 147 10.59 6.20 -6.99
C TYR A 147 9.20 6.77 -7.13
N TYR A 148 8.60 7.06 -5.98
CA TYR A 148 7.25 7.57 -5.91
C TYR A 148 7.11 8.49 -4.69
N PHE A 149 6.42 9.60 -4.90
CA PHE A 149 6.02 10.56 -3.90
C PHE A 149 4.61 11.05 -4.25
N GLU A 150 3.69 11.00 -3.32
CA GLU A 150 2.42 11.70 -3.35
C GLU A 150 2.23 12.35 -1.99
N GLY A 151 2.19 13.67 -1.97
CA GLY A 151 2.03 14.46 -0.75
C GLY A 151 0.94 15.49 -0.93
N ALA A 152 0.01 15.57 0.04
CA ALA A 152 -1.05 16.56 0.02
C ALA A 152 -1.40 17.03 1.44
N ASN A 153 -1.68 18.33 1.56
CA ASN A 153 -2.31 18.91 2.73
C ASN A 153 -3.81 18.97 2.50
N ASN A 154 -4.55 18.63 3.54
CA ASN A 154 -5.99 18.64 3.54
C ASN A 154 -6.48 19.60 4.61
N TYR A 155 -7.57 20.28 4.32
CA TYR A 155 -8.37 21.02 5.28
C TYR A 155 -9.81 20.53 5.15
N GLU A 156 -10.35 20.06 6.26
CA GLU A 156 -11.74 19.64 6.37
C GLU A 156 -12.52 20.59 7.26
N LYS A 157 -13.80 20.75 6.96
CA LYS A 157 -14.74 21.52 7.78
C LYS A 157 -16.07 20.77 7.85
N ASN A 158 -16.75 20.86 9.00
CA ASN A 158 -18.04 20.22 9.27
C ASN A 158 -17.96 18.68 9.15
N ASN A 159 -19.08 18.02 8.87
CA ASN A 159 -19.17 16.56 8.80
C ASN A 159 -18.59 15.97 7.50
N VAL A 160 -17.26 15.83 7.39
CA VAL A 160 -16.62 15.11 6.26
C VAL A 160 -16.54 13.60 6.53
N ARG A 161 -16.30 13.20 7.77
CA ARG A 161 -15.93 11.81 8.13
C ARG A 161 -16.93 11.09 9.02
N GLU A 162 -17.83 11.82 9.69
CA GLU A 162 -18.85 11.28 10.59
C GLU A 162 -20.15 11.01 9.82
N LEU A 163 -20.01 10.27 8.73
CA LEU A 163 -21.13 9.64 8.03
C LEU A 163 -21.71 8.56 8.94
N LYS A 164 -23.02 8.29 8.85
CA LYS A 164 -23.69 7.16 9.54
C LYS A 164 -22.98 5.81 9.29
N ASN A 165 -22.03 5.48 10.17
CA ASN A 165 -21.37 4.23 10.59
C ASN A 165 -21.27 2.96 9.70
N TRP A 166 -21.54 2.95 8.39
CA TRP A 166 -21.35 1.72 7.61
C TRP A 166 -20.53 1.78 6.32
N ASP A 167 -20.28 2.94 5.72
CA ASP A 167 -19.65 3.01 4.38
C ASP A 167 -18.54 4.07 4.21
N ASN A 168 -17.90 4.54 5.29
CA ASN A 168 -16.76 5.45 5.10
C ASN A 168 -15.58 4.67 4.50
N GLN A 169 -15.41 4.72 3.18
CA GLN A 169 -14.34 4.05 2.44
C GLN A 169 -12.98 4.74 2.60
N GLU A 170 -12.94 5.90 3.23
CA GLU A 170 -11.71 6.65 3.38
C GLU A 170 -10.73 5.99 4.33
N GLN A 171 -9.46 6.21 4.02
CA GLN A 171 -8.37 5.84 4.89
C GLN A 171 -8.39 6.72 6.14
N GLY A 172 -8.23 6.08 7.30
CA GLY A 172 -8.03 6.75 8.57
C GLY A 172 -6.86 7.71 8.50
N ILE A 173 -6.97 8.80 9.26
CA ILE A 173 -5.90 9.77 9.46
C ILE A 173 -5.37 9.62 10.89
N GLY A 174 -4.12 10.01 11.10
CA GLY A 174 -3.61 10.19 12.46
C GLY A 174 -4.29 11.38 13.16
N GLU A 175 -3.92 11.62 14.41
CA GLU A 175 -4.46 12.69 15.25
C GLU A 175 -4.52 14.03 14.50
N LEU A 176 -5.68 14.70 14.59
CA LEU A 176 -5.95 16.01 14.00
C LEU A 176 -5.57 17.11 15.00
N ASP A 177 -4.91 18.16 14.52
CA ASP A 177 -4.77 19.40 15.28
C ASP A 177 -6.13 20.14 15.43
N GLN A 178 -6.16 21.19 16.24
CA GLN A 178 -7.35 22.05 16.35
C GLN A 178 -7.68 22.68 14.98
N GLY A 179 -8.84 22.28 14.43
CA GLY A 179 -9.21 22.49 13.02
C GLY A 179 -8.71 21.34 12.17
N LYS A 180 -9.59 20.69 11.39
CA LYS A 180 -9.36 19.39 10.71
C LYS A 180 -8.32 19.47 9.56
N TYR A 181 -7.09 19.91 9.88
CA TYR A 181 -5.93 20.00 9.01
C TYR A 181 -5.07 18.75 9.18
N TYR A 182 -4.66 18.14 8.08
CA TYR A 182 -3.74 17.00 8.11
C TYR A 182 -2.99 16.83 6.79
N SER A 183 -1.82 16.22 6.88
CA SER A 183 -1.02 15.86 5.71
C SER A 183 -1.14 14.36 5.42
N GLN A 184 -1.30 14.03 4.15
CA GLN A 184 -1.19 12.67 3.65
C GLN A 184 0.08 12.55 2.82
N VAL A 185 0.88 11.52 3.10
CA VAL A 185 2.12 11.25 2.37
C VAL A 185 2.24 9.77 2.07
N THR A 186 2.49 9.46 0.80
CA THR A 186 2.99 8.18 0.31
C THR A 186 4.31 8.46 -0.37
N ALA A 187 5.39 7.83 0.08
CA ALA A 187 6.72 8.06 -0.47
C ALA A 187 7.59 6.83 -0.33
N TYR A 188 8.12 6.31 -1.43
CA TYR A 188 8.98 5.12 -1.40
C TYR A 188 9.95 5.09 -2.59
N ALA A 189 11.00 4.29 -2.41
CA ALA A 189 11.87 3.85 -3.48
C ALA A 189 11.80 2.33 -3.58
N SER A 190 11.96 1.82 -4.79
CA SER A 190 12.05 0.38 -5.05
C SER A 190 13.34 0.06 -5.80
N LEU A 191 13.87 -1.14 -5.52
CA LEU A 191 14.92 -1.78 -6.27
C LEU A 191 14.39 -3.13 -6.75
N SER A 192 14.35 -3.30 -8.05
CA SER A 192 13.79 -4.47 -8.69
C SER A 192 14.87 -5.35 -9.30
N THR A 193 14.75 -6.65 -9.06
CA THR A 193 15.62 -7.69 -9.62
C THR A 193 14.83 -8.63 -10.53
N LYS A 194 15.45 -9.69 -11.03
CA LYS A 194 14.76 -10.69 -11.87
C LYS A 194 13.63 -11.43 -11.13
N TYR A 195 13.77 -11.62 -9.82
CA TYR A 195 12.88 -12.48 -9.03
C TYR A 195 12.29 -11.82 -7.79
N ILE A 196 12.91 -10.72 -7.34
CA ILE A 196 12.59 -10.10 -6.06
C ILE A 196 12.59 -8.59 -6.23
N ASP A 197 11.56 -7.96 -5.69
CA ASP A 197 11.48 -6.51 -5.54
C ASP A 197 11.70 -6.14 -4.07
N PHE A 198 12.60 -5.19 -3.84
CA PHE A 198 12.83 -4.56 -2.53
C PHE A 198 12.21 -3.18 -2.55
N ILE A 199 11.35 -2.87 -1.60
CA ILE A 199 10.70 -1.56 -1.50
C ILE A 199 10.95 -1.00 -0.10
N PHE A 200 11.29 0.28 -0.02
CA PHE A 200 11.43 0.98 1.26
C PHE A 200 10.72 2.33 1.20
N GLY A 201 9.86 2.59 2.18
CA GLY A 201 9.20 3.87 2.35
C GLY A 201 7.88 3.79 3.08
N ARG A 202 7.05 4.82 2.94
CA ARG A 202 5.73 4.95 3.55
C ARG A 202 4.64 4.74 2.52
N PHE A 203 3.85 3.69 2.68
CA PHE A 203 2.67 3.38 1.84
C PHE A 203 1.73 2.42 2.58
N SER A 204 0.58 2.12 1.99
CA SER A 204 -0.45 1.24 2.56
C SER A 204 -0.48 -0.11 1.87
N ASN A 205 -0.86 -1.15 2.62
CA ASN A 205 -1.09 -2.50 2.11
C ASN A 205 -2.57 -2.88 2.19
N TYR A 206 -3.02 -3.76 1.29
CA TYR A 206 -4.36 -4.33 1.32
C TYR A 206 -4.31 -5.79 0.90
N TRP A 207 -4.69 -6.70 1.82
CA TRP A 207 -4.56 -8.15 1.65
C TRP A 207 -5.93 -8.82 1.72
N GLY A 208 -6.36 -9.41 0.60
CA GLY A 208 -7.61 -10.11 0.40
C GLY A 208 -8.50 -9.50 -0.70
N ASP A 209 -9.60 -10.17 -1.01
CA ASP A 209 -10.57 -9.78 -2.05
C ASP A 209 -11.88 -9.17 -1.52
N GLY A 210 -11.91 -8.81 -0.23
CA GLY A 210 -13.08 -8.16 0.36
C GLY A 210 -13.34 -6.79 -0.27
N GLU A 211 -14.61 -6.42 -0.46
CA GLU A 211 -15.00 -5.16 -1.12
C GLU A 211 -15.05 -3.97 -0.15
N THR A 212 -15.52 -4.21 1.08
CA THR A 212 -15.67 -3.16 2.12
C THR A 212 -14.51 -3.15 3.12
N GLY A 213 -13.58 -4.09 2.99
CA GLY A 213 -12.44 -4.32 3.86
C GLY A 213 -12.04 -5.78 3.88
N THR A 214 -10.90 -6.05 4.50
CA THR A 214 -10.35 -7.40 4.68
C THR A 214 -9.89 -7.57 6.12
N LEU A 215 -9.80 -8.82 6.57
CA LEU A 215 -9.44 -9.16 7.94
C LEU A 215 -7.96 -8.84 8.28
N PRO A 216 -6.95 -9.25 7.49
CA PRO A 216 -5.56 -9.04 7.89
C PRO A 216 -5.10 -7.59 7.73
N LEU A 217 -5.27 -6.99 6.55
CA LEU A 217 -4.85 -5.61 6.26
C LEU A 217 -5.80 -4.98 5.26
N SER A 218 -6.48 -3.90 5.66
CA SER A 218 -7.36 -3.10 4.82
C SER A 218 -6.86 -1.66 4.65
N ASN A 219 -7.55 -0.88 3.84
CA ASN A 219 -7.22 0.53 3.57
C ASN A 219 -7.71 1.50 4.67
N LYS A 220 -8.06 1.00 5.86
CA LYS A 220 -8.56 1.83 6.97
C LYS A 220 -7.47 2.46 7.82
N ALA A 221 -6.34 1.78 8.02
CA ALA A 221 -5.24 2.34 8.79
C ALA A 221 -4.46 3.38 7.97
N PRO A 222 -3.90 4.44 8.57
CA PRO A 222 -2.96 5.35 7.90
C PRO A 222 -1.77 4.58 7.30
N SER A 223 -1.12 5.17 6.28
CA SER A 223 0.10 4.60 5.70
C SER A 223 1.22 4.57 6.75
N TYR A 224 2.13 3.60 6.65
CA TYR A 224 3.21 3.40 7.61
C TYR A 224 4.54 3.15 6.89
N ASN A 225 5.64 3.48 7.58
CA ASN A 225 6.99 3.23 7.07
C ASN A 225 7.24 1.72 7.11
N GLN A 226 7.73 1.18 6.02
CA GLN A 226 7.99 -0.24 5.87
C GLN A 226 9.14 -0.51 4.91
N PHE A 227 9.81 -1.63 5.12
CA PHE A 227 10.54 -2.30 4.05
C PHE A 227 9.77 -3.55 3.64
N MET A 228 9.69 -3.78 2.34
CA MET A 228 8.91 -4.87 1.75
C MET A 228 9.77 -5.65 0.76
N ILE A 229 9.53 -6.95 0.72
CA ILE A 229 10.09 -7.90 -0.23
C ILE A 229 8.92 -8.56 -0.95
N LYS A 230 8.89 -8.48 -2.28
CA LYS A 230 7.93 -9.22 -3.10
C LYS A 230 8.65 -10.19 -4.01
N ALA A 231 8.19 -11.43 -4.06
CA ALA A 231 8.60 -12.44 -5.02
C ALA A 231 7.36 -12.90 -5.80
N ASP A 232 7.08 -12.20 -6.89
CA ASP A 232 5.86 -12.34 -7.69
C ASP A 232 6.09 -13.07 -9.04
N TYR A 233 7.31 -13.62 -9.26
CA TYR A 233 7.75 -14.18 -10.54
C TYR A 233 7.57 -15.70 -10.66
N PHE A 234 6.85 -16.34 -9.74
CA PHE A 234 6.41 -17.73 -9.92
C PHE A 234 4.94 -17.70 -10.35
N ASP A 235 4.62 -18.27 -11.52
CA ASP A 235 3.31 -18.12 -12.16
C ASP A 235 2.11 -18.47 -11.28
N LYS A 236 2.29 -19.29 -10.24
CA LYS A 236 1.23 -19.73 -9.32
C LYS A 236 1.49 -19.40 -7.86
N ILE A 237 2.63 -18.82 -7.51
CA ILE A 237 3.04 -18.60 -6.12
C ILE A 237 3.56 -17.18 -5.98
N LYS A 238 2.97 -16.41 -5.09
CA LYS A 238 3.45 -15.08 -4.75
C LYS A 238 3.77 -15.01 -3.27
N LEU A 239 4.94 -14.48 -2.95
CA LEU A 239 5.35 -14.23 -1.58
C LEU A 239 5.50 -12.73 -1.40
N THR A 240 4.78 -12.17 -0.42
CA THR A 240 4.97 -10.79 0.03
C THR A 240 5.32 -10.81 1.49
N TYR A 241 6.42 -10.15 1.83
CA TYR A 241 6.85 -9.92 3.20
C TYR A 241 7.01 -8.42 3.40
N PHE A 242 6.66 -7.91 4.57
CA PHE A 242 7.10 -6.59 4.99
C PHE A 242 7.30 -6.51 6.49
N HIS A 243 8.08 -5.52 6.89
CA HIS A 243 8.23 -5.09 8.26
C HIS A 243 8.09 -3.59 8.34
N ALA A 244 7.28 -3.14 9.28
CA ALA A 244 6.80 -1.78 9.39
C ALA A 244 7.05 -1.20 10.79
N SER A 245 7.34 0.10 10.82
CA SER A 245 7.25 0.92 12.02
C SER A 245 5.88 1.60 12.05
N LEU A 246 5.14 1.35 13.13
CA LEU A 246 3.84 1.95 13.38
C LEU A 246 3.98 3.14 14.34
N PHE A 247 3.08 4.09 14.22
CA PHE A 247 2.91 5.13 15.23
C PHE A 247 2.01 4.57 16.33
N SER A 248 2.52 4.44 17.55
CA SER A 248 1.77 3.84 18.66
C SER A 248 0.69 4.76 19.22
N ASP A 249 0.86 6.07 19.07
CA ASP A 249 0.09 7.10 19.76
C ASP A 249 0.08 7.01 21.30
N GLU A 250 0.98 6.18 21.86
CA GLU A 250 1.11 5.96 23.30
C GLU A 250 2.37 6.64 23.83
N TRP A 251 2.22 7.62 24.74
CA TRP A 251 3.38 8.31 25.30
C TRP A 251 4.14 7.42 26.28
N ASP A 252 5.46 7.46 26.15
CA ASP A 252 6.37 6.91 27.11
C ASP A 252 6.65 7.95 28.20
N SER A 253 5.87 7.88 29.28
CA SER A 253 5.97 8.79 30.43
C SER A 253 7.35 8.81 31.06
N SER A 254 8.16 7.75 30.91
CA SER A 254 9.51 7.66 31.46
C SER A 254 10.54 8.50 30.69
N ARG A 255 10.25 8.85 29.43
CA ARG A 255 11.14 9.62 28.54
C ARG A 255 10.73 11.08 28.37
N VAL A 256 9.60 11.51 28.95
CA VAL A 256 9.13 12.89 28.84
C VAL A 256 10.08 13.83 29.59
N TYR A 257 10.53 14.89 28.92
CA TYR A 257 11.25 15.98 29.56
C TYR A 257 10.76 17.33 29.06
N PHE A 258 10.87 18.36 29.89
CA PHE A 258 10.41 19.70 29.57
C PHE A 258 11.49 20.50 28.87
N ILE A 259 11.10 21.20 27.81
CA ILE A 259 11.97 22.14 27.09
C ILE A 259 11.40 23.55 27.15
N ARG A 260 12.31 24.53 27.05
CA ARG A 260 11.97 25.95 26.92
C ARG A 260 12.49 26.43 25.58
N TRP A 261 11.67 27.16 24.84
CA TRP A 261 12.06 27.72 23.54
C TRP A 261 13.11 28.84 23.69
N ASN A 262 12.99 29.62 24.76
CA ASN A 262 13.83 30.77 25.07
C ASN A 262 13.72 31.14 26.57
N ALA A 263 14.66 31.92 27.07
CA ALA A 263 14.64 32.41 28.45
C ALA A 263 13.37 33.21 28.71
N GLY A 264 12.57 32.79 29.70
CA GLY A 264 11.29 33.41 30.05
C GLY A 264 10.04 32.76 29.44
N ALA A 265 10.18 31.79 28.53
CA ALA A 265 9.03 31.05 28.00
C ALA A 265 8.58 29.92 28.95
N ASP A 266 7.28 29.60 28.85
CA ASP A 266 6.69 28.43 29.51
C ASP A 266 7.36 27.14 29.05
N SER A 267 7.48 26.20 29.98
CA SER A 267 8.04 24.89 29.70
C SER A 267 6.98 24.00 29.07
N PHE A 268 7.31 23.33 27.97
CA PHE A 268 6.41 22.39 27.31
C PHE A 268 7.02 20.98 27.29
N PRO A 269 6.20 19.93 27.47
CA PRO A 269 6.69 18.56 27.52
C PRO A 269 7.08 18.10 26.12
N ARG A 270 8.34 17.70 25.94
CA ARG A 270 8.74 16.90 24.78
C ARG A 270 8.33 15.45 25.04
N ARG A 271 7.36 14.98 24.27
CA ARG A 271 6.80 13.63 24.36
C ARG A 271 7.55 12.68 23.44
N PHE A 272 7.74 11.46 23.92
CA PHE A 272 8.24 10.34 23.11
C PHE A 272 7.16 9.27 23.08
N TYR A 273 6.99 8.64 21.93
CA TYR A 273 6.02 7.58 21.76
C TYR A 273 6.69 6.21 21.93
N LYS A 274 5.96 5.24 22.44
CA LYS A 274 6.43 3.86 22.55
C LYS A 274 6.66 3.28 21.14
N ASN A 275 7.73 2.50 20.99
CA ASN A 275 8.01 1.84 19.70
C ASN A 275 6.92 0.77 19.44
N LYS A 276 6.37 0.75 18.22
CA LYS A 276 5.45 -0.28 17.76
C LYS A 276 5.82 -0.70 16.35
N TYR A 277 5.82 -2.01 16.12
CA TYR A 277 6.19 -2.62 14.85
C TYR A 277 5.14 -3.63 14.41
N LEU A 278 5.11 -3.87 13.10
CA LEU A 278 4.33 -4.92 12.47
C LEU A 278 5.25 -5.65 11.50
N ALA A 279 5.41 -6.96 11.69
CA ALA A 279 6.01 -7.82 10.68
C ALA A 279 4.92 -8.71 10.09
N ALA A 280 4.92 -8.90 8.78
CA ALA A 280 3.90 -9.69 8.12
C ALA A 280 4.46 -10.42 6.89
N HIS A 281 3.98 -11.63 6.65
CA HIS A 281 4.17 -12.31 5.37
C HIS A 281 2.86 -12.90 4.88
N ARG A 282 2.79 -13.06 3.56
CA ARG A 282 1.66 -13.58 2.84
C ARG A 282 2.14 -14.47 1.70
N LEU A 283 1.66 -15.70 1.69
CA LEU A 283 1.84 -16.68 0.62
C LEU A 283 0.52 -16.82 -0.12
N GLU A 284 0.48 -16.38 -1.37
CA GLU A 284 -0.68 -16.49 -2.25
C GLU A 284 -0.43 -17.57 -3.32
N ILE A 285 -1.38 -18.48 -3.47
CA ILE A 285 -1.30 -19.64 -4.35
C ILE A 285 -2.49 -19.64 -5.31
N ILE A 286 -2.20 -19.66 -6.61
CA ILE A 286 -3.19 -19.91 -7.67
C ILE A 286 -3.30 -21.41 -7.87
N ALA A 287 -4.28 -22.03 -7.21
CA ALA A 287 -4.48 -23.47 -7.31
C ALA A 287 -5.08 -23.85 -8.68
N PHE A 288 -6.03 -23.06 -9.18
CA PHE A 288 -6.66 -23.21 -10.49
C PHE A 288 -6.91 -21.82 -11.11
N ASP A 289 -7.13 -21.74 -12.42
CA ASP A 289 -7.37 -20.47 -13.14
C ASP A 289 -8.57 -19.66 -12.60
N ASN A 290 -9.42 -20.31 -11.81
CA ASN A 290 -10.61 -19.74 -11.18
C ASN A 290 -10.61 -19.84 -9.65
N PHE A 291 -9.52 -20.28 -9.02
CA PHE A 291 -9.43 -20.42 -7.56
C PHE A 291 -8.04 -20.06 -7.05
N SER A 292 -7.99 -19.08 -6.14
CA SER A 292 -6.80 -18.72 -5.38
C SER A 292 -7.06 -18.83 -3.88
N ILE A 293 -5.98 -19.12 -3.15
CA ILE A 293 -5.95 -19.20 -1.70
C ILE A 293 -4.68 -18.52 -1.21
N ALA A 294 -4.76 -17.85 -0.07
CA ALA A 294 -3.62 -17.21 0.55
C ALA A 294 -3.58 -17.48 2.05
N PHE A 295 -2.35 -17.61 2.57
CA PHE A 295 -2.05 -17.75 3.98
C PHE A 295 -1.24 -16.54 4.42
N ASN A 296 -1.50 -16.02 5.61
CA ASN A 296 -0.78 -14.88 6.14
C ASN A 296 -0.56 -15.00 7.65
N GLU A 297 0.55 -14.42 8.11
CA GLU A 297 0.79 -14.18 9.54
C GLU A 297 1.20 -12.72 9.73
N LEU A 298 0.72 -12.13 10.82
CA LEU A 298 1.02 -10.77 11.23
C LEU A 298 1.45 -10.78 12.70
N ALA A 299 2.65 -10.28 12.99
CA ALA A 299 3.17 -10.12 14.34
C ALA A 299 3.22 -8.64 14.70
N TYR A 300 2.42 -8.24 15.68
CA TYR A 300 2.43 -6.91 16.28
C TYR A 300 3.22 -6.94 17.58
N TYR A 301 4.36 -6.26 17.58
CA TYR A 301 5.25 -6.21 18.74
C TYR A 301 5.73 -4.78 18.99
N GLY A 302 6.28 -4.51 20.17
CA GLY A 302 6.66 -3.15 20.53
C GLY A 302 7.35 -3.07 21.87
N GLU A 303 7.60 -1.84 22.31
CA GLU A 303 8.28 -1.51 23.57
C GLU A 303 9.68 -2.12 23.69
N ARG A 304 10.32 -2.41 22.54
CA ARG A 304 11.69 -2.91 22.42
C ARG A 304 12.28 -2.53 21.06
N ASP A 305 13.53 -2.89 20.82
CA ASP A 305 14.19 -2.75 19.52
C ASP A 305 13.68 -3.80 18.51
N PHE A 306 14.17 -3.73 17.27
CA PHE A 306 13.83 -4.72 16.25
C PHE A 306 14.20 -6.15 16.69
N ASP A 307 13.29 -7.09 16.45
CA ASP A 307 13.54 -8.51 16.69
C ASP A 307 13.93 -9.19 15.38
N TRP A 308 15.12 -9.78 15.34
CA TRP A 308 15.63 -10.49 14.18
C TRP A 308 14.74 -11.67 13.75
N SER A 309 13.99 -12.25 14.68
CA SER A 309 13.06 -13.34 14.40
C SER A 309 11.96 -12.90 13.43
N TYR A 310 11.49 -11.65 13.56
CA TYR A 310 10.49 -11.03 12.70
C TYR A 310 11.07 -10.34 11.45
N LEU A 311 12.40 -10.27 11.33
CA LEU A 311 13.08 -9.84 10.11
C LEU A 311 13.26 -10.99 9.09
N ASN A 312 12.99 -12.23 9.50
CA ASN A 312 13.14 -13.40 8.66
C ASN A 312 11.85 -13.67 7.85
N PRO A 313 11.85 -13.48 6.52
CA PRO A 313 10.63 -13.54 5.70
C PRO A 313 10.06 -14.94 5.47
N ILE A 314 10.77 -15.98 5.93
CA ILE A 314 10.34 -17.39 5.82
C ILE A 314 10.12 -18.04 7.19
N MET A 315 10.30 -17.29 8.29
CA MET A 315 10.05 -17.79 9.63
C MET A 315 8.56 -17.87 9.89
N PHE A 316 8.08 -19.01 10.41
CA PHE A 316 6.70 -19.09 10.92
C PHE A 316 6.59 -18.28 12.21
N TYR A 317 5.75 -17.25 12.24
CA TYR A 317 5.75 -16.29 13.34
C TYR A 317 5.18 -16.82 14.64
N TRP A 318 4.35 -17.86 14.61
CA TRP A 318 4.05 -18.65 15.80
C TRP A 318 5.34 -19.17 16.46
N ALA A 319 6.23 -19.79 15.68
CA ALA A 319 7.47 -20.33 16.23
C ALA A 319 8.37 -19.21 16.77
N ALA A 320 8.38 -18.05 16.12
CA ALA A 320 9.07 -16.86 16.62
C ALA A 320 8.49 -16.35 17.95
N LYS A 321 7.15 -16.28 18.08
CA LYS A 321 6.45 -15.87 19.31
C LYS A 321 6.78 -16.79 20.49
N ASN A 322 6.76 -18.11 20.27
CA ASN A 322 7.16 -19.08 21.30
C ASN A 322 8.62 -18.86 21.75
N TYR A 323 9.51 -18.50 20.82
CA TYR A 323 10.91 -18.19 21.12
C TYR A 323 11.06 -16.89 21.92
N THR A 324 10.21 -15.88 21.65
CA THR A 324 10.17 -14.59 22.39
C THR A 324 9.36 -14.65 23.69
N LYS A 325 8.89 -15.83 24.09
CA LYS A 325 8.11 -16.08 25.32
C LYS A 325 6.72 -15.43 25.32
N ASP A 326 6.04 -15.43 24.18
CA ASP A 326 4.64 -15.04 24.05
C ASP A 326 4.32 -13.60 24.49
N THR A 327 5.25 -12.68 24.27
CA THR A 327 5.07 -11.25 24.60
C THR A 327 4.39 -10.44 23.51
N ASP A 328 4.08 -11.07 22.37
CA ASP A 328 3.69 -10.41 21.12
C ASP A 328 2.30 -10.85 20.68
N ASN A 329 1.59 -9.97 19.97
CA ASN A 329 0.29 -10.32 19.42
C ASN A 329 0.46 -10.90 18.01
N LEU A 330 -0.02 -12.12 17.80
CA LEU A 330 0.07 -12.82 16.53
C LEU A 330 -1.31 -13.01 15.93
N GLN A 331 -1.44 -12.69 14.65
CA GLN A 331 -2.63 -13.00 13.87
C GLN A 331 -2.26 -13.95 12.75
N ILE A 332 -3.06 -15.01 12.59
CA ILE A 332 -2.89 -16.01 11.54
C ILE A 332 -4.16 -16.00 10.70
N GLY A 333 -4.00 -15.82 9.40
CA GLY A 333 -5.10 -15.66 8.48
C GLY A 333 -5.02 -16.56 7.26
N MET A 334 -6.20 -16.83 6.70
CA MET A 334 -6.36 -17.47 5.42
C MET A 334 -7.50 -16.79 4.66
N ASP A 335 -7.34 -16.60 3.36
CA ASP A 335 -8.40 -16.09 2.50
C ASP A 335 -8.38 -16.76 1.13
N CYS A 336 -9.53 -16.78 0.46
CA CYS A 336 -9.66 -17.39 -0.84
C CYS A 336 -10.60 -16.61 -1.75
N LYS A 337 -10.39 -16.77 -3.05
CA LYS A 337 -11.24 -16.26 -4.13
C LYS A 337 -11.58 -17.41 -5.06
N TRP A 338 -12.87 -17.56 -5.36
CA TRP A 338 -13.38 -18.58 -6.26
C TRP A 338 -14.34 -17.99 -7.31
N ARG A 339 -14.13 -18.35 -8.58
CA ARG A 339 -14.95 -17.96 -9.72
C ARG A 339 -15.54 -19.22 -10.39
N PRO A 340 -16.59 -19.82 -9.82
CA PRO A 340 -17.15 -21.08 -10.35
C PRO A 340 -17.73 -20.93 -11.76
N LEU A 341 -18.26 -19.75 -12.07
CA LEU A 341 -18.93 -19.42 -13.32
C LEU A 341 -18.59 -17.98 -13.72
N ASN A 342 -18.72 -17.67 -15.01
CA ASN A 342 -18.67 -16.28 -15.45
C ASN A 342 -19.75 -15.46 -14.72
N LYS A 343 -19.39 -14.25 -14.30
CA LYS A 343 -20.22 -13.31 -13.53
C LYS A 343 -20.46 -13.70 -12.07
N VAL A 344 -19.80 -14.75 -11.56
CA VAL A 344 -19.88 -15.16 -10.16
C VAL A 344 -18.49 -15.13 -9.53
N LYS A 345 -18.31 -14.30 -8.50
CA LYS A 345 -17.13 -14.27 -7.62
C LYS A 345 -17.58 -14.51 -6.20
N LEU A 346 -17.01 -15.54 -5.58
CA LEU A 346 -17.14 -15.84 -4.16
C LEU A 346 -15.76 -15.57 -3.53
N TYR A 347 -15.74 -14.95 -2.37
CA TYR A 347 -14.54 -14.74 -1.60
C TYR A 347 -14.83 -14.96 -0.12
N GLY A 348 -13.81 -15.33 0.63
CA GLY A 348 -13.92 -15.56 2.06
C GLY A 348 -12.58 -15.34 2.73
N GLY A 349 -12.62 -14.85 3.96
CA GLY A 349 -11.45 -14.68 4.82
C GLY A 349 -11.74 -15.23 6.20
N PHE A 350 -10.70 -15.77 6.82
CA PHE A 350 -10.69 -16.26 8.18
C PHE A 350 -9.42 -15.77 8.86
N LEU A 351 -9.54 -15.32 10.11
CA LEU A 351 -8.44 -14.79 10.92
C LEU A 351 -8.60 -15.31 12.35
N ILE A 352 -7.49 -15.74 12.94
CA ILE A 352 -7.35 -16.08 14.35
C ILE A 352 -6.39 -15.07 14.99
N ASP A 353 -6.73 -14.61 16.18
CA ASP A 353 -5.93 -13.72 17.04
C ASP A 353 -5.44 -14.54 18.24
N GLU A 354 -4.13 -14.57 18.50
CA GLU A 354 -3.46 -15.39 19.53
C GLU A 354 -2.47 -14.59 20.39
#